data_AF-A0A9Q8PAU7-F1
#
_entry.id   AF-A0A9Q8PAU7-F1
#
_cell.length_a   1.000
_cell.length_b   1.000
_cell.length_c   1.000
_cell.angle_alpha   90.00
_cell.angle_beta   90.00
_cell.angle_gamma   90.00
#
_symmetry.space_group_name_H-M   'P 1'
#
loop_
_entity.id
_entity.type
_entity.pdbx_description
1 polymer ?
#
loop_
_entity_poly.entity_id
_entity_poly.type
_entity_poly.pdbx_seq_one_letter_code
_entity_poly.pdbx_strand_id
1 'polypeptide(L)'
;MVYVDINCYGPDGYHAERPGYQQIADCASGCSYVNGKAYGLEEGTAVLPSLPIADMLTSAVGVLVTLLAIRDRTTVGGAYHSHVALVSLDTAQLEPEVGLYPPQIVKQVQDKYQWAPMRPHHMVTDLLDIMIAGWRQNCDVLDRREYYSEFETMFGKSHKILNLPFKFESKEASSRWTHGPVPNGGHPGQLQWLPVS
;
A
#
# COMPACT_ATOMS: atom_id res chain seq x y z
N MET A 1 9.27 -2.33 -25.70
CA MET A 1 8.11 -2.72 -24.86
C MET A 1 8.57 -2.77 -23.43
N VAL A 2 7.75 -2.29 -22.50
CA VAL A 2 7.94 -2.52 -21.06
C VAL A 2 6.70 -3.29 -20.60
N TYR A 3 6.90 -4.44 -19.99
CA TYR A 3 5.84 -5.34 -19.55
C TYR A 3 6.13 -5.77 -18.11
N VAL A 4 5.15 -5.63 -17.23
CA VAL A 4 5.31 -5.94 -15.80
C VAL A 4 4.16 -6.83 -15.37
N ASP A 5 4.48 -8.04 -14.91
CA ASP A 5 3.53 -8.93 -14.26
C ASP A 5 3.49 -8.66 -12.76
N ILE A 6 2.28 -8.70 -12.21
CA ILE A 6 2.05 -8.68 -10.77
C ILE A 6 1.20 -9.89 -10.39
N ASN A 7 1.66 -10.66 -9.41
CA ASN A 7 0.90 -11.79 -8.88
C ASN A 7 1.20 -12.00 -7.38
N CYS A 8 0.64 -13.06 -6.79
CA CYS A 8 0.83 -13.31 -5.36
C CYS A 8 2.21 -13.90 -5.01
N TYR A 9 2.71 -14.84 -5.81
CA TYR A 9 3.80 -15.74 -5.40
C TYR A 9 5.09 -15.64 -6.25
N GLY A 10 5.10 -14.82 -7.29
CA GLY A 10 6.17 -14.72 -8.27
C GLY A 10 5.93 -15.59 -9.51
N PRO A 11 6.83 -15.50 -10.50
CA PRO A 11 6.72 -16.24 -11.76
C PRO A 11 7.11 -17.72 -11.63
N ASP A 12 7.82 -18.09 -10.55
CA ASP A 12 8.47 -19.39 -10.42
C ASP A 12 8.09 -20.13 -9.14
N GLY A 13 8.39 -21.43 -9.10
CA GLY A 13 8.20 -22.28 -7.94
C GLY A 13 6.81 -22.91 -7.83
N TYR A 14 6.62 -23.69 -6.77
CA TYR A 14 5.43 -24.55 -6.59
C TYR A 14 4.11 -23.78 -6.46
N HIS A 15 4.16 -22.47 -6.18
CA HIS A 15 3.00 -21.61 -6.02
C HIS A 15 2.79 -20.61 -7.16
N ALA A 16 3.61 -20.62 -8.22
CA ALA A 16 3.55 -19.64 -9.31
C ALA A 16 2.14 -19.50 -9.93
N GLU A 17 1.48 -20.63 -10.16
CA GLU A 17 0.15 -20.70 -10.79
C GLU A 17 -1.00 -20.53 -9.77
N ARG A 18 -0.72 -20.33 -8.48
CA ARG A 18 -1.76 -20.22 -7.46
C ARG A 18 -2.28 -18.78 -7.38
N PRO A 19 -3.61 -18.59 -7.40
CA PRO A 19 -4.17 -17.27 -7.17
C PRO A 19 -3.96 -16.87 -5.70
N GLY A 20 -3.80 -15.58 -5.46
CA GLY A 20 -3.73 -15.03 -4.12
C GLY A 20 -4.00 -13.54 -4.16
N TYR A 21 -4.78 -13.08 -3.18
CA TYR A 21 -4.94 -11.67 -2.87
C TYR A 21 -4.06 -11.34 -1.66
N GLN A 22 -3.97 -10.06 -1.31
CA GLN A 22 -3.21 -9.61 -0.16
C GLN A 22 -3.36 -10.48 1.09
N GLN A 23 -4.58 -10.84 1.52
CA GLN A 23 -4.75 -11.58 2.77
C GLN A 23 -4.02 -12.93 2.76
N ILE A 24 -3.95 -13.56 1.58
CA ILE A 24 -3.19 -14.79 1.35
C ILE A 24 -1.69 -14.49 1.40
N ALA A 25 -1.24 -13.39 0.81
CA ALA A 25 0.15 -12.96 0.85
C ALA A 25 0.62 -12.65 2.28
N ASP A 26 -0.16 -11.89 3.05
CA ASP A 26 0.12 -11.53 4.44
C ASP A 26 0.27 -12.79 5.32
N CYS A 27 -0.56 -13.81 5.06
CA CYS A 27 -0.50 -15.08 5.76
C CYS A 27 0.68 -15.95 5.29
N ALA A 28 0.91 -16.04 3.99
CA ALA A 28 1.96 -16.88 3.41
C ALA A 28 3.38 -16.37 3.70
N SER A 29 3.55 -15.05 3.82
CA SER A 29 4.81 -14.42 4.22
C SER A 29 5.09 -14.50 5.73
N GLY A 30 4.04 -14.70 6.54
CA GLY A 30 4.13 -14.66 8.00
C GLY A 30 3.88 -13.28 8.61
N CYS A 31 3.60 -12.25 7.81
CA CYS A 31 3.26 -10.90 8.30
C CYS A 31 2.04 -10.92 9.24
N SER A 32 1.02 -11.72 8.94
CA SER A 32 -0.15 -11.85 9.81
C SER A 32 0.19 -12.41 11.20
N TYR A 33 1.15 -13.33 11.28
CA TYR A 33 1.63 -13.86 12.56
C TYR A 33 2.40 -12.79 13.35
N VAL A 34 3.24 -12.00 12.66
CA VAL A 34 3.96 -10.87 13.27
C VAL A 34 2.99 -9.85 13.87
N ASN A 35 1.90 -9.53 13.18
CA ASN A 35 0.85 -8.65 13.71
C ASN A 35 0.18 -9.23 14.96
N GLY A 36 -0.20 -10.51 14.94
CA GLY A 36 -0.77 -11.18 16.11
C GLY A 36 0.15 -11.12 17.33
N LYS A 37 1.45 -11.36 17.13
CA LYS A 37 2.49 -11.20 18.16
C LYS A 37 2.61 -9.75 18.63
N ALA A 38 2.58 -8.77 17.72
CA ALA A 38 2.61 -7.35 18.05
C ALA A 38 1.39 -6.90 18.89
N TYR A 39 0.27 -7.61 18.77
CA TYR A 39 -0.94 -7.38 19.57
C TYR A 39 -0.93 -8.14 20.91
N GLY A 40 0.14 -8.87 21.21
CA GLY A 40 0.28 -9.63 22.46
C GLY A 40 -0.67 -10.83 22.53
N LEU A 41 -1.07 -11.40 21.39
CA LEU A 41 -1.92 -12.57 21.33
C LEU A 41 -1.11 -13.85 21.60
N GLU A 42 -1.82 -14.93 21.90
CA GLU A 42 -1.22 -16.24 22.13
C GLU A 42 -0.42 -16.72 20.91
N GLU A 43 0.64 -17.49 21.18
CA GLU A 43 1.51 -18.06 20.16
C GLU A 43 0.69 -18.81 19.09
N GLY A 44 0.99 -18.55 17.81
CA GLY A 44 0.25 -19.11 16.67
C GLY A 44 -1.01 -18.32 16.27
N THR A 45 -1.36 -17.24 16.97
CA THR A 45 -2.47 -16.38 16.57
C THR A 45 -2.02 -15.38 15.50
N ALA A 46 -2.69 -15.39 14.34
CA ALA A 46 -2.41 -14.48 13.24
C ALA A 46 -3.55 -13.47 13.05
N VAL A 47 -3.21 -12.21 12.78
CA VAL A 47 -4.17 -11.14 12.48
C VAL A 47 -3.69 -10.40 11.24
N LEU A 48 -4.60 -10.15 10.30
CA LEU A 48 -4.27 -9.40 9.09
C LEU A 48 -3.79 -7.98 9.42
N PRO A 49 -3.00 -7.33 8.55
CA PRO A 49 -2.74 -5.90 8.66
C PRO A 49 -4.04 -5.07 8.55
N SER A 50 -4.09 -3.92 9.23
CA SER A 50 -5.24 -3.00 9.21
C SER A 50 -5.35 -2.14 7.94
N LEU A 51 -4.41 -2.32 7.00
CA LEU A 51 -4.36 -1.61 5.72
C LEU A 51 -4.00 -2.59 4.62
N PRO A 52 -4.26 -2.24 3.36
CA PRO A 52 -3.87 -3.07 2.25
C PRO A 52 -2.37 -3.04 1.93
N ILE A 53 -1.53 -3.45 2.88
CA ILE A 53 -0.07 -3.25 2.85
C ILE A 53 0.58 -3.99 1.69
N ALA A 54 0.31 -5.29 1.53
CA ALA A 54 0.91 -6.09 0.45
C ALA A 54 0.60 -5.49 -0.93
N ASP A 55 -0.67 -5.15 -1.19
CA ASP A 55 -1.10 -4.56 -2.47
C ASP A 55 -0.47 -3.17 -2.67
N MET A 56 -0.51 -2.30 -1.66
CA MET A 56 -0.01 -0.93 -1.74
C MET A 56 1.50 -0.89 -1.99
N LEU A 57 2.27 -1.66 -1.22
CA LEU A 57 3.72 -1.68 -1.35
C LEU A 57 4.14 -2.36 -2.66
N THR A 58 3.48 -3.46 -3.05
CA THR A 58 3.85 -4.18 -4.28
C THR A 58 3.55 -3.35 -5.50
N SER A 59 2.46 -2.59 -5.48
CA SER A 59 2.14 -1.61 -6.51
C SER A 59 3.20 -0.50 -6.58
N ALA A 60 3.66 0.02 -5.44
CA ALA A 60 4.72 1.04 -5.41
C ALA A 60 6.04 0.52 -6.01
N VAL A 61 6.43 -0.71 -5.67
CA VAL A 61 7.59 -1.37 -6.29
C VAL A 61 7.38 -1.62 -7.77
N GLY A 62 6.18 -2.04 -8.18
CA GLY A 62 5.81 -2.21 -9.60
C GLY A 62 5.97 -0.92 -10.40
N VAL A 63 5.55 0.21 -9.85
CA VAL A 63 5.77 1.54 -10.45
C VAL A 63 7.27 1.84 -10.57
N LEU A 64 8.05 1.64 -9.50
CA LEU A 64 9.50 1.86 -9.52
C LEU A 64 10.18 1.01 -10.60
N VAL A 65 9.88 -0.29 -10.65
CA VAL A 65 10.42 -1.23 -11.63
C VAL A 65 10.05 -0.81 -13.06
N THR A 66 8.81 -0.36 -13.26
CA THR A 66 8.37 0.19 -14.56
C THR A 66 9.19 1.42 -14.96
N LEU A 67 9.42 2.36 -14.04
CA LEU A 67 10.23 3.56 -14.29
C LEU A 67 11.69 3.21 -14.61
N LEU A 68 12.27 2.24 -13.90
CA LEU A 68 13.63 1.75 -14.18
C LEU A 68 13.70 1.10 -15.57
N ALA A 69 12.72 0.28 -15.93
CA ALA A 69 12.65 -0.35 -17.26
C ALA A 69 12.47 0.69 -18.39
N ILE A 70 11.68 1.74 -18.17
CA ILE A 70 11.55 2.86 -19.12
C ILE A 70 12.89 3.60 -19.29
N ARG A 71 13.57 3.90 -18.18
CA ARG A 71 14.90 4.51 -18.19
C ARG A 71 15.87 3.67 -19.02
N ASP A 72 16.00 2.39 -18.67
CA ASP A 72 16.98 1.49 -19.30
C ASP A 72 16.65 1.26 -20.78
N ARG A 73 15.37 1.15 -21.12
CA ARG A 73 14.94 1.12 -22.53
C ARG A 73 15.34 2.38 -23.29
N THR A 74 15.32 3.54 -22.65
CA THR A 74 15.65 4.82 -23.30
C THR A 74 17.16 5.01 -23.45
N THR A 75 17.96 4.51 -22.51
CA THR A 75 19.41 4.71 -22.50
C THR A 75 20.21 3.58 -23.15
N VAL A 76 19.73 2.34 -23.02
CA VAL A 76 20.40 1.12 -23.51
C VAL A 76 19.65 0.50 -24.69
N GLY A 77 18.35 0.73 -24.81
CA GLY A 77 17.49 0.11 -25.83
C GLY A 77 16.89 -1.22 -25.37
N GLY A 78 16.09 -1.86 -26.24
CA GLY A 78 15.53 -3.19 -25.99
C GLY A 78 14.09 -3.22 -25.43
N ALA A 79 13.72 -4.39 -24.91
CA ALA A 79 12.44 -4.67 -24.26
C ALA A 79 12.67 -5.29 -22.88
N TYR A 80 11.85 -4.90 -21.92
CA TYR A 80 12.01 -5.29 -20.52
C TYR A 80 10.73 -5.98 -20.04
N HIS A 81 10.90 -7.15 -19.45
CA HIS A 81 9.87 -7.90 -18.75
C HIS A 81 10.29 -8.00 -17.29
N SER A 82 9.44 -7.53 -16.39
CA SER A 82 9.68 -7.58 -14.95
C SER A 82 8.52 -8.23 -14.22
N HIS A 83 8.78 -8.71 -13.01
CA HIS A 83 7.78 -9.33 -12.15
C HIS A 83 7.84 -8.69 -10.77
N VAL A 84 6.68 -8.46 -10.17
CA VAL A 84 6.54 -8.12 -8.76
C VAL A 84 5.55 -9.08 -8.11
N ALA A 85 5.81 -9.47 -6.87
CA ALA A 85 5.00 -10.45 -6.17
C ALA A 85 4.69 -10.01 -4.75
N LEU A 86 3.43 -10.18 -4.34
CA LEU A 86 2.95 -9.78 -3.02
C LEU A 86 3.77 -10.43 -1.90
N VAL A 87 3.91 -11.76 -1.93
CA VAL A 87 4.64 -12.52 -0.91
C VAL A 87 6.11 -12.13 -0.88
N SER A 88 6.74 -11.88 -2.04
CA SER A 88 8.14 -11.48 -2.08
C SER A 88 8.36 -10.15 -1.35
N LEU A 89 7.45 -9.20 -1.52
CA LEU A 89 7.59 -7.90 -0.85
C LEU A 89 7.22 -7.97 0.63
N ASP A 90 6.22 -8.74 1.00
CA ASP A 90 5.90 -8.98 2.40
C ASP A 90 7.05 -9.65 3.15
N THR A 91 7.65 -10.69 2.57
CA THR A 91 8.83 -11.35 3.17
C THR A 91 10.00 -10.38 3.29
N ALA A 92 10.22 -9.49 2.31
CA ALA A 92 11.25 -8.47 2.40
C ALA A 92 11.08 -7.52 3.60
N GLN A 93 9.86 -7.27 4.06
CA GLN A 93 9.60 -6.47 5.28
C GLN A 93 10.04 -7.20 6.56
N LEU A 94 10.17 -8.53 6.51
CA LEU A 94 10.57 -9.36 7.64
C LEU A 94 12.09 -9.65 7.66
N GLU A 95 12.81 -9.28 6.61
CA GLU A 95 14.26 -9.42 6.55
C GLU A 95 14.95 -8.56 7.62
N PRO A 96 16.08 -9.02 8.21
CA PRO A 96 16.78 -8.31 9.27
C PRO A 96 17.15 -6.85 8.94
N GLU A 97 17.42 -6.56 7.66
CA GLU A 97 17.81 -5.22 7.19
C GLU A 97 16.66 -4.21 7.25
N VAL A 98 15.41 -4.66 7.05
CA VAL A 98 14.22 -3.83 7.24
C VAL A 98 13.80 -3.90 8.71
N GLY A 99 13.67 -5.13 9.21
CA GLY A 99 13.49 -5.45 10.60
C GLY A 99 12.12 -5.10 11.16
N LEU A 100 11.77 -5.79 12.25
CA LEU A 100 10.57 -5.48 13.02
C LEU A 100 10.85 -4.37 14.02
N TYR A 101 9.84 -3.52 14.27
CA TYR A 101 9.91 -2.61 15.40
C TYR A 101 10.14 -3.38 16.71
N PRO A 102 11.04 -2.91 17.60
CA PRO A 102 11.23 -3.52 18.90
C PRO A 102 9.92 -3.56 19.70
N PRO A 103 9.69 -4.59 20.55
CA PRO A 103 8.46 -4.69 21.34
C PRO A 103 8.12 -3.45 22.16
N GLN A 104 9.14 -2.71 22.60
CA GLN A 104 8.96 -1.46 23.35
C GLN A 104 8.34 -0.35 22.48
N ILE A 105 8.72 -0.25 21.21
CA ILE A 105 8.14 0.70 20.26
C ILE A 105 6.71 0.30 19.91
N VAL A 106 6.47 -0.99 19.68
CA VAL A 106 5.10 -1.51 19.48
C VAL A 106 4.22 -1.17 20.67
N LYS A 107 4.69 -1.40 21.90
CA LYS A 107 3.98 -1.02 23.12
C LYS A 107 3.70 0.47 23.20
N GLN A 108 4.66 1.35 22.86
CA GLN A 108 4.44 2.79 22.85
C GLN A 108 3.34 3.21 21.86
N VAL A 109 3.27 2.59 20.68
CA VAL A 109 2.22 2.83 19.69
C VAL A 109 0.86 2.38 20.23
N GLN A 110 0.80 1.19 20.84
CA GLN A 110 -0.41 0.67 21.48
C GLN A 110 -0.89 1.59 22.62
N ASP A 111 0.02 1.98 23.51
CA ASP A 111 -0.27 2.84 24.65
C ASP A 111 -0.70 4.25 24.22
N LYS A 112 -0.15 4.76 23.11
CA LYS A 112 -0.52 6.08 22.58
C LYS A 112 -1.91 6.08 21.93
N TYR A 113 -2.18 5.12 21.05
CA TYR A 113 -3.38 5.18 20.22
C TYR A 113 -4.55 4.33 20.74
N GLN A 114 -4.31 3.49 21.75
CA GLN A 114 -5.33 2.73 22.47
C GLN A 114 -6.29 1.99 21.51
N TRP A 115 -5.73 1.24 20.55
CA TRP A 115 -6.53 0.50 19.58
C TRP A 115 -7.48 -0.46 20.29
N ALA A 116 -8.70 -0.60 19.76
CA ALA A 116 -9.58 -1.66 20.20
C ALA A 116 -8.98 -3.05 19.85
N PRO A 117 -9.43 -4.13 20.52
CA PRO A 117 -8.87 -5.46 20.29
C PRO A 117 -8.96 -5.92 18.83
N MET A 118 -7.82 -6.09 18.16
CA MET A 118 -7.72 -6.69 16.82
C MET A 118 -7.59 -8.22 16.93
N ARG A 119 -8.29 -8.98 16.07
CA ARG A 119 -8.48 -10.43 16.21
C ARG A 119 -8.57 -11.13 14.84
N PRO A 120 -8.33 -12.45 14.76
CA PRO A 120 -8.31 -13.17 13.48
C PRO A 120 -9.62 -13.14 12.68
N HIS A 121 -10.77 -12.99 13.36
CA HIS A 121 -12.08 -12.94 12.70
C HIS A 121 -12.42 -11.57 12.11
N HIS A 122 -11.62 -10.54 12.40
CA HIS A 122 -11.82 -9.22 11.81
C HIS A 122 -11.32 -9.20 10.37
N MET A 123 -12.14 -8.66 9.48
CA MET A 123 -11.76 -8.36 8.11
C MET A 123 -10.86 -7.12 8.08
N VAL A 124 -10.12 -6.93 6.99
CA VAL A 124 -9.24 -5.74 6.82
C VAL A 124 -10.01 -4.43 7.04
N THR A 125 -11.29 -4.38 6.63
CA THR A 125 -12.17 -3.22 6.86
C THR A 125 -12.46 -2.98 8.35
N ASP A 126 -12.70 -4.04 9.12
CA ASP A 126 -12.96 -3.91 10.56
C ASP A 126 -11.70 -3.42 11.29
N LEU A 127 -10.54 -3.94 10.89
CA LEU A 127 -9.24 -3.53 11.42
C LEU A 127 -8.91 -2.07 11.07
N LEU A 128 -9.25 -1.64 9.84
CA LEU A 128 -9.14 -0.26 9.42
C LEU A 128 -10.04 0.67 10.24
N ASP A 129 -11.30 0.27 10.49
CA ASP A 129 -12.23 1.04 11.32
C ASP A 129 -11.74 1.19 12.75
N ILE A 130 -11.18 0.12 13.34
CA ILE A 130 -10.55 0.16 14.67
C ILE A 130 -9.39 1.17 14.68
N MET A 131 -8.53 1.14 13.67
CA MET A 131 -7.39 2.06 13.56
C MET A 131 -7.87 3.51 13.38
N ILE A 132 -8.86 3.76 12.53
CA ILE A 132 -9.42 5.12 12.33
C ILE A 132 -10.05 5.64 13.63
N ALA A 133 -10.76 4.79 14.37
CA ALA A 133 -11.36 5.17 15.66
C ALA A 133 -10.29 5.55 16.68
N GLY A 134 -9.23 4.75 16.82
CA GLY A 134 -8.12 5.05 17.74
C GLY A 134 -7.38 6.34 17.36
N TRP A 135 -7.18 6.60 16.06
CA TRP A 135 -6.63 7.88 15.60
C TRP A 135 -7.53 9.06 15.95
N ARG A 136 -8.82 9.00 15.64
CA ARG A 136 -9.76 10.10 15.97
C ARG A 136 -9.79 10.44 17.45
N GLN A 137 -9.62 9.43 18.31
CA GLN A 137 -9.67 9.62 19.76
C GLN A 137 -8.34 10.15 20.34
N ASN A 138 -7.21 9.71 19.79
CA ASN A 138 -5.91 9.85 20.44
C ASN A 138 -4.85 10.62 19.62
N CYS A 139 -5.18 11.10 18.41
CA CYS A 139 -4.33 12.01 17.65
C CYS A 139 -5.11 12.91 16.68
N ASP A 140 -4.42 13.89 16.13
CA ASP A 140 -4.96 14.90 15.21
C ASP A 140 -4.66 14.60 13.73
N VAL A 141 -4.10 13.41 13.42
CA VAL A 141 -3.54 13.13 12.08
C VAL A 141 -4.57 13.27 10.96
N LEU A 142 -5.83 12.93 11.23
CA LEU A 142 -6.93 13.00 10.27
C LEU A 142 -7.47 14.44 10.08
N ASP A 143 -7.13 15.36 10.99
CA ASP A 143 -7.61 16.74 10.99
C ASP A 143 -6.57 17.72 10.42
N ARG A 144 -5.33 17.27 10.22
CA ARG A 144 -4.23 18.04 9.62
C ARG A 144 -4.48 18.34 8.14
N ARG A 145 -5.13 19.47 7.88
CA ARG A 145 -5.54 19.90 6.53
C ARG A 145 -4.38 19.97 5.55
N GLU A 146 -3.17 20.25 6.01
CA GLU A 146 -1.96 20.28 5.19
C GLU A 146 -1.61 18.93 4.56
N TYR A 147 -2.10 17.82 5.12
CA TYR A 147 -1.90 16.47 4.58
C TYR A 147 -2.91 16.12 3.49
N TYR A 148 -3.94 16.92 3.25
CA TYR A 148 -5.00 16.55 2.33
C TYR A 148 -5.19 17.57 1.21
N SER A 149 -5.60 17.07 0.04
CA SER A 149 -6.29 17.85 -0.99
C SER A 149 -7.78 17.58 -0.87
N GLU A 150 -8.60 18.62 -0.94
CA GLU A 150 -10.05 18.51 -0.82
C GLU A 150 -10.71 18.86 -2.16
N PHE A 151 -11.65 18.01 -2.58
CA PHE A 151 -12.41 18.19 -3.82
C PHE A 151 -13.89 17.98 -3.55
N GLU A 152 -14.74 18.81 -4.15
CA GLU A 152 -16.14 18.46 -4.30
C GLU A 152 -16.25 17.39 -5.39
N THR A 153 -16.85 16.25 -5.07
CA THR A 153 -17.03 15.15 -6.03
C THR A 153 -18.47 14.68 -6.01
N MET A 154 -18.86 13.86 -6.99
CA MET A 154 -20.20 13.29 -6.99
C MET A 154 -20.43 12.20 -5.93
N PHE A 155 -19.37 11.73 -5.26
CA PHE A 155 -19.46 10.77 -4.16
C PHE A 155 -19.68 11.44 -2.80
N GLY A 156 -19.76 12.76 -2.75
CA GLY A 156 -20.02 13.52 -1.53
C GLY A 156 -19.54 14.97 -1.64
N LYS A 157 -20.10 15.84 -0.80
CA LYS A 157 -19.85 17.29 -0.85
C LYS A 157 -18.38 17.69 -0.64
N SER A 158 -17.59 16.88 0.06
CA SER A 158 -16.16 17.14 0.27
C SER A 158 -15.41 15.82 0.43
N HIS A 159 -14.59 15.48 -0.55
CA HIS A 159 -13.75 14.29 -0.56
C HIS A 159 -12.30 14.70 -0.27
N LYS A 160 -11.70 14.13 0.80
CA LYS A 160 -10.31 14.38 1.18
C LYS A 160 -9.41 13.29 0.64
N ILE A 161 -8.30 13.67 0.01
CA ILE A 161 -7.30 12.73 -0.52
C ILE A 161 -5.95 13.06 0.10
N LEU A 162 -5.26 12.05 0.61
CA LEU A 162 -3.93 12.23 1.20
C LEU A 162 -2.95 12.74 0.14
N ASN A 163 -2.27 13.84 0.44
CA ASN A 163 -1.19 14.38 -0.37
C ASN A 163 0.02 13.45 -0.32
N LEU A 164 0.84 13.50 -1.36
CA LEU A 164 2.13 12.81 -1.33
C LEU A 164 3.00 13.38 -0.20
N PRO A 165 3.67 12.53 0.59
CA PRO A 165 4.41 12.96 1.76
C PRO A 165 5.71 13.71 1.41
N PHE A 166 6.13 13.71 0.15
CA PHE A 166 7.34 14.37 -0.33
C PHE A 166 7.03 15.44 -1.38
N LYS A 167 7.87 16.47 -1.42
CA LYS A 167 7.84 17.54 -2.43
C LYS A 167 9.22 17.64 -3.06
N PHE A 168 9.27 17.81 -4.37
CA PHE A 168 10.52 18.14 -5.06
C PHE A 168 10.85 19.62 -4.84
N GLU A 169 12.13 19.97 -4.95
CA GLU A 169 12.58 21.37 -4.84
C GLU A 169 11.87 22.27 -5.87
N SER A 170 11.69 21.75 -7.08
CA SER A 170 10.82 22.38 -8.07
C SER A 170 9.34 22.12 -7.74
N LYS A 171 8.59 23.20 -7.54
CA LYS A 171 7.13 23.15 -7.37
C LYS A 171 6.41 22.62 -8.60
N GLU A 172 6.97 22.82 -9.79
CA GLU A 172 6.41 22.35 -11.06
C GLU A 172 6.61 20.84 -11.22
N ALA A 173 7.73 20.31 -10.75
CA ALA A 173 8.01 18.88 -10.72
C ALA A 173 7.29 18.14 -9.59
N SER A 174 6.82 18.87 -8.56
CA SER A 174 6.07 18.29 -7.46
C SER A 174 4.70 17.80 -7.92
N SER A 175 4.51 16.49 -7.80
CA SER A 175 3.22 15.84 -8.05
C SER A 175 2.17 16.33 -7.06
N ARG A 176 0.96 16.57 -7.57
CA ARG A 176 -0.20 17.02 -6.79
C ARG A 176 -1.47 16.44 -7.40
N TRP A 177 -2.49 16.29 -6.57
CA TRP A 177 -3.84 15.99 -7.05
C TRP A 177 -4.39 17.20 -7.80
N THR A 178 -4.82 16.99 -9.03
CA THR A 178 -5.44 18.04 -9.87
C THR A 178 -6.96 17.92 -9.94
N HIS A 179 -7.50 16.75 -9.61
CA HIS A 179 -8.93 16.48 -9.50
C HIS A 179 -9.21 15.40 -8.45
N GLY A 180 -10.45 15.36 -7.94
CA GLY A 180 -10.91 14.29 -7.08
C GLY A 180 -11.34 13.03 -7.84
N PRO A 181 -11.73 11.94 -7.14
CA PRO A 181 -12.28 10.75 -7.79
C PRO A 181 -13.47 11.06 -8.69
N VAL A 182 -13.49 10.42 -9.86
CA VAL A 182 -14.57 10.50 -10.85
C VAL A 182 -15.09 9.09 -11.15
N PRO A 183 -16.35 8.91 -11.58
CA PRO A 183 -16.85 7.60 -11.96
C PRO A 183 -16.03 6.99 -13.08
N ASN A 184 -15.88 5.67 -13.03
CA ASN A 184 -15.29 4.88 -14.11
C ASN A 184 -13.88 5.33 -14.55
N GLY A 185 -13.12 5.98 -13.66
CA GLY A 185 -11.72 6.35 -13.91
C GLY A 185 -11.50 7.52 -14.87
N GLY A 186 -12.54 8.25 -15.29
CA GLY A 186 -12.36 9.45 -16.12
C GLY A 186 -13.66 10.11 -16.56
N HIS A 187 -13.58 11.39 -16.92
CA HIS A 187 -14.65 12.03 -17.68
C HIS A 187 -14.63 11.53 -19.13
N PRO A 188 -15.80 11.24 -19.74
CA PRO A 188 -15.86 10.89 -21.16
C PRO A 188 -15.11 11.92 -22.01
N GLY A 189 -14.08 11.48 -22.75
CA GLY A 189 -13.30 12.34 -23.66
C GLY A 189 -12.00 12.95 -23.12
N GLN A 190 -11.65 12.77 -21.83
CA GLN A 190 -10.39 13.30 -21.27
C GLN A 190 -9.20 12.33 -21.33
N LEU A 191 -9.44 11.02 -21.48
CA LEU A 191 -8.38 10.04 -21.75
C LEU A 191 -8.13 9.99 -23.27
N GLN A 192 -7.43 10.98 -23.80
CA GLN A 192 -6.88 10.91 -25.16
C GLN A 192 -5.56 10.15 -25.13
N TRP A 193 -5.57 8.92 -25.62
CA TRP A 193 -4.33 8.23 -26.00
C TRP A 193 -3.77 8.95 -27.22
N LEU A 194 -2.70 9.73 -27.03
CA LEU A 194 -1.96 10.28 -28.17
C LEU A 194 -1.34 9.11 -28.93
N PRO A 195 -1.58 8.96 -30.25
CA PRO A 195 -0.95 7.91 -31.02
C PRO A 195 0.56 8.09 -30.97
N VAL A 196 1.26 6.98 -30.73
CA VAL A 196 2.72 6.93 -30.82
C VAL A 196 3.08 7.12 -32.30
N SER A 197 3.71 8.25 -32.61
CA SER A 197 4.28 8.55 -33.93
C SER A 197 5.47 7.66 -34.25
#